data_AF-A0AAD1CAL0-F1
#
_entry.id   AF-A0AAD1CAL0-F1
#
_cell.length_a   1.000
_cell.length_b   1.000
_cell.length_c   1.000
_cell.angle_alpha   90.00
_cell.angle_beta   90.00
_cell.angle_gamma   90.00
#
_symmetry.space_group_name_H-M   'P 1'
#
loop_
_entity.id
_entity.type
_entity.pdbx_description
1 polymer ?
#
loop_
_entity_poly.entity_id
_entity_poly.type
_entity_poly.pdbx_seq_one_letter_code
_entity_poly.pdbx_strand_id
1 'polypeptide(L)'
;MSSLTLAIFSILKEVLNDSGNEVKIVVIWSLTETVRINPSLAQETLKILNTLLNNPSNYIEFTIAKILGWIIQINPNISHDASKILKNLFSNSDKSESALSLVELGKVKPVEEAFKVFKDILSDPYVDRYA
;
A
#
# COMPACT_ATOMS: atom_id res chain seq x y z
N MET A 1 2.95 -19.58 -14.30
CA MET A 1 2.02 -19.01 -13.30
C MET A 1 1.13 -20.14 -12.81
N SER A 2 0.99 -20.35 -11.49
CA SER A 2 0.13 -21.45 -11.01
C SER A 2 -1.34 -21.02 -11.01
N SER A 3 -2.20 -21.85 -11.58
CA SER A 3 -3.67 -21.68 -11.53
C SER A 3 -4.18 -21.53 -10.09
N LEU A 4 -3.50 -22.15 -9.13
CA LEU A 4 -3.81 -22.08 -7.70
C LEU A 4 -3.64 -20.66 -7.12
N THR A 5 -2.59 -19.92 -7.48
CA THR A 5 -2.37 -18.56 -6.94
C THR A 5 -3.48 -17.62 -7.40
N LEU A 6 -3.92 -17.74 -8.66
CA LEU A 6 -5.02 -16.95 -9.21
C LEU A 6 -6.36 -17.31 -8.54
N ALA A 7 -6.61 -18.59 -8.28
CA ALA A 7 -7.80 -19.03 -7.55
C ALA A 7 -7.82 -18.47 -6.12
N ILE A 8 -6.71 -18.57 -5.38
CA ILE A 8 -6.57 -17.99 -4.04
C ILE A 8 -6.81 -16.48 -4.08
N PHE A 9 -6.20 -15.77 -5.03
CA PHE A 9 -6.39 -14.34 -5.19
C PHE A 9 -7.85 -13.97 -5.43
N SER A 10 -8.58 -14.76 -6.25
CA SER A 10 -10.02 -14.56 -6.46
C SER A 10 -10.83 -14.74 -5.18
N ILE A 11 -10.56 -15.80 -4.42
CA ILE A 11 -11.25 -16.06 -3.13
C ILE A 11 -10.99 -14.93 -2.14
N LEU A 12 -9.75 -14.43 -2.05
CA LEU A 12 -9.41 -13.29 -1.18
C LEU A 12 -10.22 -12.04 -1.54
N LYS A 13 -10.42 -11.75 -2.84
CA LYS A 13 -11.27 -10.64 -3.28
C LYS A 13 -12.72 -10.80 -2.81
N GLU A 14 -13.27 -12.00 -2.90
CA GLU A 14 -14.64 -12.29 -2.46
C GLU A 14 -14.79 -12.08 -0.95
N VAL A 15 -13.82 -12.57 -0.15
CA VAL A 15 -13.83 -12.41 1.30
C VAL A 15 -13.82 -10.93 1.71
N LEU A 16 -13.14 -10.04 0.99
CA LEU A 16 -13.05 -8.62 1.36
C LEU A 16 -14.40 -7.88 1.42
N ASN A 17 -15.33 -8.20 0.53
CA ASN A 17 -16.53 -7.38 0.32
C ASN A 17 -17.49 -7.39 1.52
N ASP A 18 -17.58 -8.51 2.25
CA ASP A 18 -18.54 -8.70 3.35
C ASP A 18 -17.88 -8.88 4.72
N SER A 19 -16.59 -8.54 4.81
CA SER A 19 -15.78 -8.79 6.00
C SER A 19 -15.67 -7.60 6.95
N GLY A 20 -15.64 -7.89 8.25
CA GLY A 20 -15.20 -6.95 9.28
C GLY A 20 -13.72 -6.58 9.14
N ASN A 21 -13.29 -5.52 9.83
CA ASN A 21 -11.92 -4.99 9.71
C ASN A 21 -10.83 -6.02 10.01
N GLU A 22 -11.03 -6.91 10.99
CA GLU A 22 -10.07 -7.95 11.35
C GLU A 22 -9.79 -8.91 10.18
N VAL A 23 -10.85 -9.39 9.52
CA VAL A 23 -10.72 -10.26 8.36
C VAL A 23 -10.12 -9.52 7.17
N LYS A 24 -10.52 -8.26 6.94
CA LYS A 24 -9.93 -7.42 5.88
C LYS A 24 -8.42 -7.26 6.06
N ILE A 25 -7.93 -7.07 7.29
CA ILE A 25 -6.50 -6.98 7.59
C ILE A 25 -5.78 -8.27 7.18
N VAL A 26 -6.31 -9.43 7.59
CA VAL A 26 -5.72 -10.73 7.22
C VAL A 26 -5.70 -10.93 5.70
N VAL A 27 -6.76 -10.50 5.01
CA VAL A 27 -6.80 -10.57 3.55
C VAL A 27 -5.78 -9.63 2.91
N ILE A 28 -5.61 -8.40 3.39
CA ILE A 28 -4.59 -7.47 2.86
C ILE A 28 -3.18 -8.08 2.97
N TRP A 29 -2.86 -8.69 4.12
CA TRP A 29 -1.61 -9.44 4.28
C TRP A 29 -1.49 -10.59 3.28
N SER A 30 -2.56 -11.36 3.11
CA SER A 30 -2.59 -12.52 2.21
C SER A 30 -2.45 -12.10 0.73
N LEU A 31 -3.03 -10.97 0.33
CA LEU A 31 -2.86 -10.42 -1.02
C LEU A 31 -1.38 -10.10 -1.30
N THR A 32 -0.68 -9.52 -0.32
CA THR A 32 0.77 -9.25 -0.45
C THR A 32 1.56 -10.52 -0.71
N GLU A 33 1.20 -11.61 -0.03
CA GLU A 33 1.83 -12.91 -0.23
C GLU A 33 1.54 -13.49 -1.63
N THR A 34 0.32 -13.32 -2.15
CA THR A 34 0.02 -13.71 -3.54
C THR A 34 0.83 -12.90 -4.56
N VAL A 35 1.10 -11.61 -4.28
CA VAL A 35 1.98 -10.78 -5.12
C VAL A 35 3.43 -11.25 -5.04
N ARG A 36 3.90 -11.66 -3.85
CA ARG A 36 5.24 -12.24 -3.68
C ARG A 36 5.41 -13.50 -4.55
N ILE A 37 4.38 -14.34 -4.61
CA ILE A 37 4.37 -15.56 -5.44
C ILE A 37 4.18 -15.22 -6.93
N ASN A 38 3.36 -14.22 -7.25
CA ASN A 38 3.07 -13.79 -8.61
C ASN A 38 3.06 -12.25 -8.73
N PRO A 39 4.22 -11.64 -9.04
CA PRO A 39 4.36 -10.18 -9.07
C PRO A 39 3.46 -9.45 -10.08
N SER A 40 2.91 -10.13 -11.08
CA SER A 40 1.97 -9.53 -12.04
C SER A 40 0.65 -9.09 -11.38
N LEU A 41 0.33 -9.62 -10.20
CA LEU A 41 -0.85 -9.24 -9.41
C LEU A 41 -0.69 -7.90 -8.69
N ALA A 42 0.50 -7.28 -8.70
CA ALA A 42 0.76 -6.05 -7.94
C ALA A 42 -0.19 -4.90 -8.33
N GLN A 43 -0.45 -4.69 -9.63
CA GLN A 43 -1.32 -3.61 -10.08
C GLN A 43 -2.79 -3.84 -9.68
N GLU A 44 -3.26 -5.08 -9.74
CA GLU A 44 -4.63 -5.42 -9.31
C GLU A 44 -4.77 -5.31 -7.79
N THR A 45 -3.76 -5.78 -7.05
CA THR A 45 -3.68 -5.61 -5.60
C THR A 45 -3.75 -4.12 -5.24
N LEU A 46 -2.97 -3.26 -5.91
CA LEU A 46 -2.98 -1.83 -5.67
C LEU A 46 -4.38 -1.20 -5.84
N LYS A 47 -5.13 -1.62 -6.87
CA LYS A 47 -6.51 -1.16 -7.07
C LYS A 47 -7.42 -1.57 -5.91
N ILE A 48 -7.31 -2.81 -5.44
CA ILE A 48 -8.08 -3.32 -4.30
C ILE A 48 -7.76 -2.49 -3.05
N LEU A 49 -6.48 -2.29 -2.74
CA LEU A 49 -6.07 -1.49 -1.58
C LEU A 49 -6.62 -0.08 -1.64
N ASN A 50 -6.58 0.57 -2.81
CA ASN A 50 -7.14 1.90 -2.98
C ASN A 50 -8.65 1.94 -2.72
N THR A 51 -9.41 0.90 -3.10
CA THR A 51 -10.86 0.84 -2.80
C THR A 51 -11.16 0.68 -1.31
N LEU A 52 -10.26 0.04 -0.56
CA LEU A 52 -10.41 -0.14 0.90
C LEU A 52 -10.17 1.16 1.69
N LEU A 53 -9.68 2.21 1.03
CA LEU A 53 -9.51 3.55 1.62
C LEU A 53 -10.78 4.42 1.54
N ASN A 54 -11.91 3.85 1.12
CA ASN A 54 -13.21 4.50 1.22
C ASN A 54 -13.78 4.31 2.63
N ASN A 55 -13.62 5.33 3.49
CA ASN A 55 -14.01 5.32 4.91
C ASN A 55 -13.34 4.18 5.71
N PRO A 56 -12.00 4.13 5.75
CA PRO A 56 -11.26 3.06 6.40
C PRO A 56 -11.25 3.24 7.93
N SER A 57 -10.94 2.16 8.65
CA SER A 57 -10.44 2.30 10.02
C SER A 57 -8.95 2.60 10.00
N ASN A 58 -8.43 3.25 11.05
CA ASN A 58 -7.01 3.57 11.18
C ASN A 58 -6.10 2.32 11.02
N TYR A 59 -6.55 1.15 11.46
CA TYR A 59 -5.81 -0.11 11.31
C TYR A 59 -5.74 -0.59 9.85
N ILE A 60 -6.77 -0.35 9.04
CA ILE A 60 -6.75 -0.65 7.61
C ILE A 60 -5.78 0.28 6.90
N GLU A 61 -5.80 1.58 7.21
CA GLU A 61 -4.85 2.56 6.68
C GLU A 61 -3.40 2.18 7.01
N PHE A 62 -3.13 1.88 8.28
CA PHE A 62 -1.83 1.41 8.77
C PHE A 62 -1.35 0.18 8.00
N THR A 63 -2.22 -0.83 7.86
CA THR A 63 -1.88 -2.10 7.19
C THR A 63 -1.56 -1.85 5.71
N ILE A 64 -2.38 -1.04 5.04
CA ILE A 64 -2.17 -0.68 3.63
C ILE A 64 -0.86 0.10 3.47
N ALA A 65 -0.59 1.09 4.33
CA ALA A 65 0.66 1.85 4.28
C ALA A 65 1.87 0.91 4.33
N LYS A 66 1.89 -0.02 5.29
CA LYS A 66 2.98 -0.98 5.48
C LYS A 66 3.18 -1.91 4.28
N ILE A 67 2.10 -2.57 3.82
CA ILE A 67 2.23 -3.55 2.74
C ILE A 67 2.56 -2.91 1.38
N LEU A 68 2.23 -1.64 1.16
CA LEU A 68 2.63 -0.92 -0.06
C LEU A 68 4.15 -0.86 -0.20
N GLY A 69 4.90 -0.65 0.88
CA GLY A 69 6.37 -0.71 0.86
C GLY A 69 6.88 -2.07 0.39
N TRP A 70 6.25 -3.16 0.86
CA TRP A 70 6.62 -4.51 0.46
C TRP A 70 6.27 -4.81 -0.99
N ILE A 71 5.08 -4.39 -1.46
CA ILE A 71 4.68 -4.57 -2.86
C ILE A 71 5.60 -3.77 -3.79
N ILE A 72 6.04 -2.57 -3.40
CA ILE A 72 7.01 -1.77 -4.15
C ILE A 72 8.35 -2.52 -4.29
N GLN A 73 8.84 -3.15 -3.22
CA GLN A 73 10.06 -3.98 -3.30
C GLN A 73 9.88 -5.17 -4.24
N ILE A 74 8.72 -5.83 -4.20
CA ILE A 74 8.42 -7.01 -5.03
C ILE A 74 8.25 -6.62 -6.51
N ASN A 75 7.56 -5.52 -6.78
CA ASN A 75 7.31 -5.03 -8.13
C ASN A 75 7.47 -3.49 -8.22
N PRO A 76 8.69 -3.00 -8.46
CA PRO A 76 8.99 -1.57 -8.53
C PRO A 76 8.21 -0.79 -9.59
N ASN A 77 7.64 -1.47 -10.60
CA ASN A 77 6.89 -0.81 -11.67
C ASN A 77 5.63 -0.09 -11.16
N ILE A 78 5.10 -0.51 -10.00
CA ILE A 78 3.91 0.12 -9.41
C ILE A 78 4.23 1.38 -8.58
N SER A 79 5.51 1.72 -8.40
CA SER A 79 5.95 2.76 -7.45
C SER A 79 5.26 4.10 -7.65
N HIS A 80 5.00 4.50 -8.90
CA HIS A 80 4.33 5.77 -9.19
C HIS A 80 2.88 5.82 -8.69
N ASP A 81 2.13 4.73 -8.83
CA ASP A 81 0.76 4.68 -8.36
C ASP A 81 0.71 4.46 -6.85
N ALA A 82 1.62 3.64 -6.31
CA ALA A 82 1.74 3.44 -4.87
C ALA A 82 2.10 4.74 -4.13
N SER A 83 2.92 5.62 -4.72
CA SER A 83 3.27 6.91 -4.10
C SER A 83 2.06 7.84 -3.93
N LYS A 84 1.08 7.77 -4.83
CA LYS A 84 -0.16 8.56 -4.72
C LYS A 84 -0.99 8.10 -3.52
N ILE A 85 -1.07 6.78 -3.32
CA ILE A 85 -1.78 6.20 -2.17
C ILE A 85 -1.05 6.54 -0.86
N LEU A 86 0.27 6.35 -0.83
CA LEU A 86 1.10 6.67 0.34
C LEU A 86 0.98 8.15 0.73
N LYS A 87 0.91 9.07 -0.24
CA LYS A 87 0.68 10.49 0.02
C LYS A 87 -0.67 10.73 0.73
N ASN A 88 -1.74 10.12 0.25
CA ASN A 88 -3.07 10.25 0.88
C ASN A 88 -3.09 9.69 2.31
N LEU A 89 -2.41 8.56 2.55
CA LEU A 89 -2.31 7.94 3.86
C LEU A 89 -1.49 8.76 4.86
N PHE A 90 -0.46 9.46 4.38
CA PHE A 90 0.38 10.32 5.21
C PHE A 90 -0.39 11.51 5.82
N SER A 91 -1.41 12.00 5.12
CA SER A 91 -2.25 13.11 5.60
C SER A 91 -3.30 12.67 6.64
N ASN A 92 -3.65 11.38 6.70
CA ASN A 92 -4.83 10.89 7.42
C ASN A 92 -4.54 9.88 8.55
N SER A 93 -3.38 9.22 8.57
CA SER A 93 -3.10 8.07 9.44
C SER A 93 -1.81 8.22 10.27
N ASP A 94 -1.45 7.20 11.04
CA ASP A 94 -0.16 7.11 11.73
C ASP A 94 0.97 7.18 10.69
N LYS A 95 1.68 8.31 10.69
CA LYS A 95 2.63 8.72 9.64
C LYS A 95 3.84 7.79 9.53
N SER A 96 4.08 6.97 10.56
CA SER A 96 5.28 6.13 10.69
C SER A 96 5.39 5.07 9.57
N GLU A 97 4.34 4.29 9.30
CA GLU A 97 4.38 3.26 8.24
C GLU A 97 4.39 3.86 6.84
N SER A 98 3.66 4.96 6.62
CA SER A 98 3.73 5.66 5.34
C SER A 98 5.14 6.19 5.08
N ALA A 99 5.83 6.72 6.11
CA ALA A 99 7.22 7.13 6.01
C ALA A 99 8.15 5.96 5.66
N LEU A 100 8.01 4.82 6.33
CA LEU A 100 8.81 3.61 6.05
C LEU A 100 8.60 3.11 4.61
N SER A 101 7.37 3.05 4.13
CA SER A 101 7.08 2.62 2.76
C SER A 101 7.61 3.59 1.70
N LEU A 102 7.68 4.89 2.00
CA LEU A 102 8.35 5.85 1.13
C LEU A 102 9.87 5.63 1.08
N VAL A 103 10.51 5.16 2.17
CA VAL A 103 11.92 4.77 2.15
C VAL A 103 12.13 3.61 1.17
N GLU A 104 11.21 2.64 1.15
CA GLU A 104 11.28 1.54 0.18
C GLU A 104 11.13 2.01 -1.27
N LEU A 105 10.27 3.01 -1.51
CA LEU A 105 10.21 3.69 -2.82
C LEU A 105 11.55 4.32 -3.19
N GLY A 106 12.22 4.98 -2.25
CA GLY A 106 13.53 5.60 -2.45
C GLY A 106 14.65 4.62 -2.80
N LYS A 107 14.53 3.34 -2.41
CA LYS A 107 15.51 2.32 -2.79
C LYS A 107 15.35 1.83 -4.23
N VAL A 108 14.17 1.96 -4.81
CA VAL A 108 13.86 1.40 -6.15
C VAL A 108 13.69 2.46 -7.24
N LYS A 109 13.68 3.74 -6.87
CA LYS A 109 13.58 4.89 -7.79
C LYS A 109 14.87 5.71 -7.78
N PRO A 110 15.13 6.47 -8.87
CA PRO A 110 16.14 7.53 -8.84
C PRO A 110 15.87 8.47 -7.67
N VAL A 111 16.95 8.86 -6.97
CA VAL A 111 16.89 9.62 -5.72
C VAL A 111 16.08 10.90 -5.89
N GLU A 112 16.13 11.55 -7.05
CA GLU A 112 15.41 12.79 -7.34
C GLU A 112 13.88 12.61 -7.34
N GLU A 113 13.37 11.50 -7.87
CA GLU A 113 11.92 11.20 -7.88
C GLU A 113 11.41 10.90 -6.48
N ALA A 114 12.15 10.07 -5.73
CA ALA A 114 11.83 9.76 -4.36
C ALA A 114 11.86 11.02 -3.48
N PHE A 115 12.92 11.83 -3.62
CA PHE A 115 13.10 13.08 -2.88
C PHE A 115 11.99 14.10 -3.18
N LYS A 116 11.50 14.18 -4.43
CA LYS A 116 10.35 15.03 -4.77
C LYS A 116 9.09 14.58 -4.04
N VAL A 117 8.79 13.28 -4.03
CA VAL A 117 7.65 12.73 -3.29
C VAL A 117 7.78 13.00 -1.79
N PHE A 118 8.97 12.80 -1.21
CA PHE A 118 9.24 13.13 0.19
C PHE A 118 9.03 14.62 0.49
N LYS A 119 9.57 15.50 -0.35
CA LYS A 119 9.43 16.95 -0.17
C LYS A 119 7.98 17.41 -0.29
N ASP A 120 7.22 16.88 -1.25
CA ASP A 120 5.80 17.19 -1.43
C ASP A 120 4.95 16.75 -0.24
N ILE A 121 5.33 15.65 0.43
CA ILE A 121 4.66 15.15 1.64
C ILE A 121 5.02 16.00 2.87
N LEU A 122 6.29 16.36 3.03
CA LEU A 122 6.77 17.19 4.14
C LEU A 122 6.32 18.65 4.04
N SER A 123 6.02 19.14 2.84
CA SER A 123 5.55 20.52 2.61
C SER A 123 4.03 20.68 2.86
N ASP A 124 3.33 19.59 3.21
CA ASP A 124 1.93 19.65 3.61
C ASP A 124 1.83 20.32 5.01
N PRO A 125 1.09 21.45 5.17
CA PRO A 125 1.04 22.25 6.41
C PRO A 125 0.50 21.51 7.65
N TYR A 126 0.11 20.24 7.53
CA TYR A 126 -0.23 19.36 8.65
C TYR A 126 0.96 18.64 9.29
N VAL A 127 2.19 18.82 8.79
CA VAL A 127 3.41 18.27 9.43
C VAL A 127 3.88 19.15 10.60
N ASP A 128 3.65 20.46 10.54
CA ASP A 128 4.13 21.44 11.54
C ASP A 128 3.28 21.57 12.82
N ARG A 129 2.14 20.89 12.94
CA ARG A 129 1.26 21.08 14.11
C ARG A 129 1.71 20.39 15.41
N TYR A 130 2.82 19.64 15.37
CA TYR A 130 3.33 18.91 16.53
C TYR A 130 4.87 18.93 16.66
N ALA A 131 5.54 19.88 16.01
CA ALA A 131 6.97 20.14 16.22
C ALA A 131 7.20 21.13 17.36
#